data_AF-A0A6L3VIN5-F1
#
_entry.id   AF-A0A6L3VIN5-F1
#
_cell.length_a   1.000
_cell.length_b   1.000
_cell.length_c   1.000
_cell.angle_alpha   90.00
_cell.angle_beta   90.00
_cell.angle_gamma   90.00
#
_symmetry.space_group_name_H-M   'P 1'
#
loop_
_entity.id
_entity.type
_entity.pdbx_description
1 polymer ?
#
loop_
_entity_poly.entity_id
_entity_poly.type
_entity_poly.pdbx_seq_one_letter_code
_entity_poly.pdbx_strand_id
1 'polypeptide(L)'
;MSGPVVGVVMGSDSDWPVMKAAGEALEEFGVPYEADVVSAHRMPHDMIAYGEQAAGRGLRAIIAGAGGAAHLPGMLASVTPLPVIGVPVPLKYLDGMDSLLSIVQMPAGVPVATVAVGAARNAGLLAVRILAASDEGLQAKMKDFQQSLYDQTKAKGERLRESL
;
A
#
# COMPACT_ATOMS: atom_id res chain seq x y z
N MET A 1 2.43 -8.15 -22.95
CA MET A 1 2.89 -7.86 -21.57
C MET A 1 1.71 -8.10 -20.66
N SER A 2 1.89 -8.79 -19.53
CA SER A 2 0.82 -8.93 -18.53
C SER A 2 0.48 -7.55 -17.98
N GLY A 3 -0.80 -7.23 -17.85
CA GLY A 3 -1.27 -5.96 -17.27
C GLY A 3 -0.87 -5.81 -15.79
N PRO A 4 -1.11 -4.62 -15.20
CA PRO A 4 -0.86 -4.39 -13.78
C PRO A 4 -1.70 -5.35 -12.93
N VAL A 5 -1.17 -5.77 -11.78
CA VAL A 5 -1.86 -6.62 -10.80
C VAL A 5 -2.09 -5.93 -9.46
N VAL A 6 -1.40 -4.82 -9.19
CA VAL A 6 -1.66 -3.94 -8.04
C VAL A 6 -1.91 -2.52 -8.52
N GLY A 7 -2.95 -1.89 -7.98
CA GLY A 7 -3.20 -0.45 -8.18
C GLY A 7 -2.62 0.37 -7.04
N VAL A 8 -1.83 1.41 -7.32
CA VAL A 8 -1.26 2.33 -6.33
C VAL A 8 -1.87 3.72 -6.56
N VAL A 9 -2.92 4.04 -5.83
CA VAL A 9 -3.68 5.29 -6.04
C VAL A 9 -3.53 6.25 -4.88
N MET A 10 -3.64 7.55 -5.17
CA MET A 10 -3.54 8.60 -4.17
C MET A 10 -4.48 9.76 -4.46
N GLY A 11 -4.87 10.49 -3.41
CA GLY A 11 -5.83 11.58 -3.54
C GLY A 11 -5.26 12.82 -4.23
N SER A 12 -3.93 13.00 -4.22
CA SER A 12 -3.22 14.14 -4.78
C SER A 12 -1.80 13.74 -5.22
N ASP A 13 -1.27 14.39 -6.26
CA ASP A 13 0.13 14.22 -6.70
C ASP A 13 1.15 14.54 -5.58
N SER A 14 0.81 15.44 -4.67
CA SER A 14 1.59 15.76 -3.47
C SER A 14 1.81 14.56 -2.52
N ASP A 15 1.01 13.50 -2.65
CA ASP A 15 1.18 12.27 -1.86
C ASP A 15 2.24 11.33 -2.48
N TRP A 16 2.60 11.53 -3.75
CA TRP A 16 3.54 10.68 -4.50
C TRP A 16 4.91 10.50 -3.83
N PRO A 17 5.54 11.54 -3.23
CA PRO A 17 6.81 11.37 -2.53
C PRO A 17 6.77 10.29 -1.43
N VAL A 18 5.60 10.08 -0.80
CA VAL A 18 5.35 8.99 0.16
C VAL A 18 5.00 7.71 -0.59
N MET A 19 4.01 7.77 -1.49
CA MET A 19 3.41 6.59 -2.11
C MET A 19 4.33 5.83 -3.06
N LYS A 20 5.32 6.49 -3.67
CA LYS A 20 6.30 5.84 -4.56
C LYS A 20 7.02 4.66 -3.92
N ALA A 21 7.21 4.69 -2.60
CA ALA A 21 7.87 3.61 -1.87
C ALA A 21 7.06 2.30 -1.90
N ALA A 22 5.74 2.37 -2.13
CA ALA A 22 4.92 1.18 -2.39
C ALA A 22 5.25 0.58 -3.76
N GLY A 23 5.38 1.42 -4.80
CA GLY A 23 5.81 1.02 -6.14
C GLY A 23 7.20 0.39 -6.13
N GLU A 24 8.18 1.05 -5.51
CA GLU A 24 9.55 0.52 -5.36
C GLU A 24 9.57 -0.86 -4.68
N ALA A 25 8.72 -1.09 -3.67
CA ALA A 25 8.58 -2.40 -3.04
C ALA A 25 7.93 -3.44 -3.97
N LEU A 26 7.00 -3.05 -4.84
CA LEU A 26 6.41 -3.97 -5.82
C LEU A 26 7.43 -4.34 -6.92
N GLU A 27 8.22 -3.37 -7.37
CA GLU A 27 9.30 -3.57 -8.35
C GLU A 27 10.36 -4.54 -7.85
N GLU A 28 10.76 -4.44 -6.58
CA GLU A 28 11.73 -5.36 -5.94
C GLU A 28 11.30 -6.83 -6.04
N PHE A 29 9.99 -7.09 -6.06
CA PHE A 29 9.44 -8.45 -6.18
C PHE A 29 9.04 -8.81 -7.61
N GLY A 30 9.15 -7.86 -8.56
CA GLY A 30 8.70 -8.01 -9.94
C GLY A 30 7.18 -8.11 -10.06
N VAL A 31 6.44 -7.41 -9.19
CA VAL A 31 4.97 -7.34 -9.22
C VAL A 31 4.54 -6.16 -10.08
N PRO A 32 3.87 -6.38 -11.24
CA PRO A 32 3.38 -5.30 -12.08
C PRO A 32 2.36 -4.43 -11.37
N TYR A 33 2.50 -3.11 -11.47
CA TYR A 33 1.56 -2.18 -10.85
C TYR A 33 1.26 -0.99 -11.76
N GLU A 34 0.15 -0.32 -11.48
CA GLU A 34 -0.18 1.00 -12.01
C GLU A 34 -0.17 2.03 -10.88
N ALA A 35 0.12 3.29 -11.20
CA ALA A 35 0.00 4.38 -10.24
C ALA A 35 -0.75 5.56 -10.85
N ASP A 36 -1.69 6.14 -10.10
CA ASP A 36 -2.52 7.25 -10.58
C ASP A 36 -3.09 8.12 -9.45
N VAL A 37 -3.57 9.32 -9.80
CA VAL A 37 -4.29 10.22 -8.90
C VAL A 37 -5.79 9.96 -9.00
N VAL A 38 -6.38 9.50 -7.91
CA VAL A 38 -7.82 9.21 -7.79
C VAL A 38 -8.33 9.88 -6.52
N SER A 39 -9.05 10.99 -6.67
CA SER A 39 -9.49 11.79 -5.52
C SER A 39 -10.91 11.47 -5.11
N ALA A 40 -11.10 10.91 -3.91
CA ALA A 40 -12.44 10.64 -3.36
C ALA A 40 -13.30 11.90 -3.21
N HIS A 41 -12.69 13.05 -2.90
CA HIS A 41 -13.42 14.30 -2.68
C HIS A 41 -13.63 15.14 -3.94
N ARG A 42 -12.72 15.03 -4.92
CA ARG A 42 -12.71 15.90 -6.12
C ARG A 42 -13.12 15.18 -7.40
N MET A 43 -12.97 13.86 -7.43
CA MET A 43 -13.27 12.98 -8.56
C MET A 43 -14.06 11.74 -8.11
N PRO A 44 -15.18 11.90 -7.37
CA PRO A 44 -15.87 10.77 -6.75
C PRO A 44 -16.38 9.73 -7.75
N HIS A 45 -16.86 10.15 -8.92
CA HIS A 45 -17.34 9.23 -9.96
C HIS A 45 -16.20 8.42 -10.57
N ASP A 46 -15.05 9.04 -10.84
CA ASP A 46 -13.89 8.35 -11.37
C ASP A 46 -13.31 7.37 -10.34
N MET A 47 -13.33 7.75 -9.06
CA MET A 47 -12.93 6.87 -7.95
C MET A 47 -13.83 5.65 -7.81
N ILE A 48 -15.15 5.83 -7.92
CA ILE A 48 -16.11 4.72 -7.95
C ILE A 48 -15.84 3.82 -9.16
N ALA A 49 -15.73 4.40 -10.35
CA ALA A 49 -15.47 3.66 -11.58
C ALA A 49 -14.15 2.88 -11.51
N TYR A 50 -13.09 3.47 -10.95
CA TYR A 50 -11.80 2.81 -10.73
C TYR A 50 -11.96 1.56 -9.87
N GLY A 51 -12.64 1.68 -8.73
CA GLY A 51 -12.83 0.59 -7.78
C GLY A 51 -13.72 -0.54 -8.31
N GLU A 52 -14.84 -0.20 -8.95
CA GLU A 52 -15.77 -1.18 -9.55
C GLU A 52 -15.11 -1.98 -10.68
N GLN A 53 -14.29 -1.34 -11.50
CA GLN A 53 -13.65 -1.97 -12.65
C GLN A 53 -12.34 -2.69 -12.30
N ALA A 54 -11.71 -2.38 -11.16
CA ALA A 54 -10.39 -2.87 -10.78
C ALA A 54 -10.21 -4.39 -10.95
N ALA A 55 -11.15 -5.18 -10.42
CA ALA A 55 -11.11 -6.64 -10.53
C ALA A 55 -11.23 -7.13 -11.98
N GLY A 56 -12.12 -6.51 -12.77
CA GLY A 56 -12.32 -6.83 -14.18
C GLY A 56 -11.11 -6.50 -15.05
N ARG A 57 -10.28 -5.53 -14.63
CA ARG A 57 -9.00 -5.17 -15.28
C ARG A 57 -7.84 -6.10 -14.90
N GLY A 58 -8.06 -7.04 -13.97
CA GLY A 58 -7.05 -7.99 -13.52
C GLY A 58 -6.27 -7.56 -12.26
N LEU A 59 -6.62 -6.44 -11.64
CA LEU A 59 -6.04 -6.07 -10.34
C LEU A 59 -6.43 -7.10 -9.27
N ARG A 60 -5.52 -7.31 -8.34
CA ARG A 60 -5.62 -8.29 -7.24
C ARG A 60 -5.55 -7.64 -5.87
N ALA A 61 -5.03 -6.42 -5.78
CA ALA A 61 -5.04 -5.58 -4.59
C ALA A 61 -4.96 -4.09 -5.00
N ILE A 62 -5.45 -3.22 -4.12
CA ILE A 62 -5.31 -1.77 -4.27
C ILE A 62 -4.59 -1.22 -3.04
N ILE A 63 -3.60 -0.37 -3.26
CA ILE A 63 -2.92 0.44 -2.24
C ILE A 63 -3.40 1.87 -2.43
N ALA A 64 -4.01 2.44 -1.39
CA ALA A 64 -4.61 3.77 -1.43
C ALA A 64 -3.97 4.69 -0.37
N GLY A 65 -3.40 5.80 -0.81
CA GLY A 65 -2.82 6.84 0.04
C GLY A 65 -3.72 8.06 0.15
N ALA A 66 -3.93 8.55 1.37
CA ALA A 66 -4.62 9.82 1.60
C ALA A 66 -4.22 10.45 2.95
N GLY A 67 -4.27 11.79 3.01
CA GLY A 67 -3.98 12.57 4.21
C GLY A 67 -5.21 13.33 4.76
N GLY A 68 -5.20 13.65 6.05
CA GLY A 68 -6.25 14.42 6.72
C GLY A 68 -7.52 13.61 6.92
N ALA A 69 -8.66 14.11 6.41
CA ALA A 69 -9.90 13.34 6.30
C ALA A 69 -9.79 12.29 5.17
N ALA A 70 -8.98 11.26 5.42
CA ALA A 70 -8.44 10.35 4.43
C ALA A 70 -9.44 9.27 3.96
N HIS A 71 -10.44 9.68 3.17
CA HIS A 71 -11.55 8.80 2.76
C HIS A 71 -11.26 7.84 1.59
N LEU A 72 -10.18 8.06 0.83
CA LEU A 72 -9.91 7.28 -0.39
C LEU A 72 -9.86 5.77 -0.14
N PRO A 73 -9.13 5.24 0.86
CA PRO A 73 -9.06 3.78 1.07
C PRO A 73 -10.42 3.17 1.43
N GLY A 74 -11.18 3.81 2.33
CA GLY A 74 -12.48 3.31 2.74
C GLY A 74 -13.52 3.36 1.63
N MET A 75 -13.50 4.42 0.80
CA MET A 75 -14.40 4.53 -0.35
C MET A 75 -14.07 3.54 -1.46
N LEU A 76 -12.79 3.25 -1.72
CA LEU A 76 -12.43 2.20 -2.66
C LEU A 76 -12.86 0.82 -2.16
N ALA A 77 -12.66 0.55 -0.86
CA ALA A 77 -13.08 -0.71 -0.23
C ALA A 77 -14.60 -0.94 -0.28
N SER A 78 -15.40 0.13 -0.35
CA SER A 78 -16.86 0.00 -0.41
C SER A 78 -17.41 -0.35 -1.81
N VAL A 79 -16.60 -0.19 -2.86
CA VAL A 79 -17.02 -0.39 -4.26
C VAL A 79 -16.25 -1.50 -4.98
N THR A 80 -15.32 -2.18 -4.31
CA THR A 80 -14.51 -3.25 -4.91
C THR A 80 -14.48 -4.50 -4.03
N PRO A 81 -14.49 -5.71 -4.62
CA PRO A 81 -14.29 -6.94 -3.85
C PRO A 81 -12.82 -7.22 -3.53
N LEU A 82 -11.88 -6.43 -4.07
CA LEU A 82 -10.46 -6.61 -3.87
C LEU A 82 -10.01 -6.14 -2.48
N PRO A 83 -8.94 -6.72 -1.91
CA PRO A 83 -8.32 -6.17 -0.70
C PRO A 83 -7.78 -4.76 -0.96
N VAL A 84 -8.15 -3.83 -0.08
CA VAL A 84 -7.64 -2.45 -0.08
C VAL A 84 -6.71 -2.23 1.11
N ILE A 85 -5.51 -1.74 0.81
CA ILE A 85 -4.47 -1.41 1.79
C ILE A 85 -4.42 0.11 1.91
N GLY A 86 -4.68 0.62 3.12
CA GLY A 86 -4.69 2.06 3.39
C GLY A 86 -3.34 2.56 3.92
N VAL A 87 -2.78 3.60 3.29
CA VAL A 87 -1.59 4.31 3.76
C VAL A 87 -2.01 5.68 4.29
N PRO A 88 -1.95 5.91 5.62
CA PRO A 88 -2.17 7.23 6.18
C PRO A 88 -1.01 8.16 5.80
N VAL A 89 -1.26 9.15 4.95
CA VAL A 89 -0.24 10.13 4.55
C VAL A 89 -0.23 11.25 5.60
N PRO A 90 0.93 11.56 6.22
CA PRO A 90 1.01 12.66 7.17
C PRO A 90 0.87 14.00 6.46
N LEU A 91 0.06 14.89 7.00
CA LEU A 91 -0.02 16.29 6.58
C LEU A 91 0.81 17.17 7.53
N LYS A 92 0.77 18.49 7.31
CA LYS A 92 1.50 19.48 8.11
C LYS A 92 1.18 19.43 9.61
N TYR A 93 -0.05 19.08 9.96
CA TYR A 93 -0.54 19.06 11.34
C TYR A 93 -0.98 17.66 11.72
N LEU A 94 -1.01 17.39 13.03
CA LEU A 94 -1.49 16.14 13.64
C LEU A 94 -0.65 14.88 13.33
N ASP A 95 0.50 15.03 12.68
CA ASP A 95 1.45 13.94 12.39
C ASP A 95 0.81 12.70 11.73
N GLY A 96 -0.29 12.91 10.99
CA GLY A 96 -1.06 11.84 10.33
C GLY A 96 -1.97 11.03 11.25
N MET A 97 -2.20 11.45 12.50
CA MET A 97 -3.18 10.82 13.40
C MET A 97 -4.61 10.92 12.84
N ASP A 98 -4.95 12.06 12.25
CA ASP A 98 -6.20 12.30 11.53
C ASP A 98 -6.34 11.34 10.33
N SER A 99 -5.29 11.21 9.52
CA SER A 99 -5.23 10.25 8.42
C SER A 99 -5.40 8.82 8.93
N LEU A 100 -4.71 8.45 10.01
CA LEU A 100 -4.72 7.11 10.57
C LEU A 100 -6.13 6.70 11.02
N LEU A 101 -6.75 7.54 11.86
CA LEU A 101 -8.09 7.25 12.39
C LEU A 101 -9.17 7.28 11.31
N SER A 102 -9.01 8.15 10.29
CA SER A 102 -9.93 8.19 9.14
C SER A 102 -9.91 6.92 8.29
N ILE A 103 -8.77 6.20 8.27
CA ILE A 103 -8.59 4.99 7.46
C ILE A 103 -8.87 3.72 8.27
N VAL A 104 -8.37 3.61 9.51
CA VAL A 104 -8.40 2.34 10.26
C VAL A 104 -9.74 2.04 10.92
N GLN A 105 -10.53 3.06 11.26
CA GLN A 105 -11.78 2.91 12.03
C GLN A 105 -12.99 2.61 11.15
N MET A 106 -12.82 1.76 10.12
CA MET A 106 -13.92 1.34 9.26
C MET A 106 -14.98 0.55 10.07
N PRO A 107 -16.28 0.75 9.78
CA PRO A 107 -17.34 -0.03 10.41
C PRO A 107 -17.31 -1.49 9.94
N ALA A 108 -18.01 -2.37 10.67
CA ALA A 108 -18.16 -3.77 10.30
C ALA A 108 -18.77 -3.91 8.88
N GLY A 109 -18.14 -4.76 8.05
CA GLY A 109 -18.60 -5.07 6.69
C GLY A 109 -17.72 -4.53 5.56
N VAL A 110 -16.95 -3.47 5.79
CA VAL A 110 -16.09 -2.84 4.75
C VAL A 110 -14.66 -2.66 5.29
N PRO A 111 -13.83 -3.72 5.30
CA PRO A 111 -12.51 -3.65 5.91
C PRO A 111 -11.48 -2.92 5.04
N VAL A 112 -10.52 -2.25 5.69
CA VAL A 112 -9.30 -1.71 5.08
C VAL A 112 -8.09 -2.23 5.86
N ALA A 113 -7.08 -2.73 5.15
CA ALA A 113 -5.83 -3.15 5.77
C ALA A 113 -4.89 -1.93 5.95
N THR A 114 -4.97 -1.27 7.10
CA THR A 114 -4.21 -0.04 7.35
C THR A 114 -2.77 -0.33 7.80
N VAL A 115 -1.79 0.30 7.16
CA VAL A 115 -0.38 0.29 7.59
C VAL A 115 -0.03 1.52 8.44
N ALA A 116 1.19 1.57 8.97
CA ALA A 116 1.66 2.73 9.74
C ALA A 116 1.65 4.03 8.90
N VAL A 117 1.57 5.18 9.58
CA VAL A 117 1.61 6.51 8.95
C VAL A 117 2.87 6.65 8.08
N GLY A 118 2.71 7.08 6.84
CA GLY A 118 3.79 7.25 5.86
C GLY A 118 4.45 5.96 5.38
N ALA A 119 4.02 4.78 5.85
CA ALA A 119 4.69 3.51 5.58
C ALA A 119 4.25 2.86 4.26
N ALA A 120 4.29 3.62 3.16
CA ALA A 120 3.91 3.13 1.83
C ALA A 120 4.72 1.90 1.39
N ARG A 121 6.01 1.81 1.75
CA ARG A 121 6.82 0.60 1.53
C ARG A 121 6.19 -0.65 2.15
N ASN A 122 5.66 -0.54 3.37
CA ASN A 122 4.98 -1.66 4.02
C ASN A 122 3.66 -2.01 3.33
N ALA A 123 2.97 -1.05 2.71
CA ALA A 123 1.80 -1.37 1.89
C ALA A 123 2.16 -2.17 0.65
N GLY A 124 3.25 -1.83 -0.04
CA GLY A 124 3.80 -2.64 -1.14
C GLY A 124 4.16 -4.05 -0.69
N LEU A 125 4.91 -4.18 0.42
CA LEU A 125 5.27 -5.49 0.99
C LEU A 125 4.04 -6.30 1.44
N LEU A 126 3.00 -5.65 1.98
CA LEU A 126 1.76 -6.31 2.35
C LEU A 126 1.01 -6.81 1.11
N ALA A 127 0.94 -6.03 0.04
CA ALA A 127 0.36 -6.48 -1.23
C ALA A 127 1.12 -7.70 -1.78
N VAL A 128 2.47 -7.69 -1.74
CA VAL A 128 3.28 -8.86 -2.11
C VAL A 128 2.92 -10.07 -1.26
N ARG A 129 2.76 -9.92 0.06
CA ARG A 129 2.37 -11.04 0.95
C ARG A 129 0.98 -11.58 0.64
N ILE A 130 0.03 -10.72 0.29
CA ILE A 130 -1.32 -11.13 -0.13
C ILE A 130 -1.24 -11.97 -1.40
N LEU A 131 -0.46 -11.54 -2.41
CA LEU A 131 -0.27 -12.30 -3.65
C LEU A 131 0.46 -13.63 -3.40
N ALA A 132 1.53 -13.59 -2.59
CA ALA A 132 2.35 -14.73 -2.21
C ALA A 132 1.59 -15.82 -1.44
N ALA A 133 0.41 -15.51 -0.87
CA ALA A 133 -0.43 -16.51 -0.22
C ALA A 133 -0.89 -17.62 -1.18
N SER A 134 -0.90 -17.35 -2.48
CA SER A 134 -1.24 -18.31 -3.54
C SER A 134 -0.20 -18.39 -4.67
N ASP A 135 0.98 -17.80 -4.49
CA ASP A 135 2.07 -17.78 -5.47
C ASP A 135 3.37 -18.23 -4.79
N GLU A 136 3.77 -19.47 -5.04
CA GLU A 136 4.97 -20.08 -4.43
C GLU A 136 6.26 -19.34 -4.82
N GLY A 137 6.32 -18.74 -6.01
CA GLY A 137 7.47 -17.97 -6.46
C GLY A 137 7.62 -16.66 -5.70
N LEU A 138 6.54 -15.91 -5.51
CA LEU A 138 6.52 -14.73 -4.64
C LEU A 138 6.76 -15.10 -3.17
N GLN A 139 6.25 -16.25 -2.72
CA GLN A 139 6.50 -16.73 -1.37
C GLN A 139 7.99 -17.01 -1.12
N ALA A 140 8.69 -17.64 -2.09
CA ALA A 140 10.13 -17.85 -2.02
C ALA A 140 10.90 -16.52 -1.95
N LYS A 141 10.60 -15.57 -2.86
CA LYS A 141 11.21 -14.23 -2.83
C LYS A 141 11.01 -13.51 -1.50
N MET A 142 9.84 -13.65 -0.87
CA MET A 142 9.55 -13.05 0.44
C MET A 142 10.41 -13.67 1.56
N LYS A 143 10.66 -14.99 1.51
CA LYS A 143 11.57 -15.66 2.45
C LYS A 143 13.00 -15.15 2.27
N ASP A 144 13.47 -15.00 1.03
CA ASP A 144 14.80 -14.47 0.73
C ASP A 144 14.94 -13.03 1.22
N PHE A 145 13.93 -12.20 1.00
CA PHE A 145 13.88 -10.83 1.52
C PHE A 145 13.99 -10.80 3.05
N GLN A 146 13.21 -11.63 3.76
CA GLN A 146 13.27 -11.74 5.22
C GLN A 146 14.65 -12.20 5.72
N GLN A 147 15.28 -13.15 5.03
CA GLN A 147 16.63 -13.59 5.35
C GLN A 147 17.63 -12.44 5.17
N SER A 148 17.51 -11.67 4.08
CA SER A 148 18.38 -10.51 3.85
C SER A 148 18.26 -9.45 4.95
N LEU A 149 17.05 -9.20 5.47
CA LEU A 149 16.83 -8.27 6.59
C LEU A 149 17.50 -8.77 7.88
N TYR A 150 17.44 -10.07 8.13
CA TYR A 150 18.13 -10.69 9.26
C TYR A 150 19.65 -10.50 9.13
N ASP A 151 20.23 -10.82 7.98
CA ASP A 151 21.66 -10.73 7.73
C ASP A 151 22.17 -9.28 7.87
N GLN A 152 21.43 -8.31 7.31
CA GLN A 152 21.74 -6.89 7.46
C GLN A 152 21.72 -6.43 8.92
N THR A 153 20.74 -6.91 9.70
CA THR A 153 20.61 -6.55 11.12
C THR A 153 21.71 -7.18 11.95
N LYS A 154 22.05 -8.44 11.69
CA LYS A 154 23.14 -9.15 12.35
C LYS A 154 24.49 -8.44 12.12
N ALA A 155 24.79 -8.09 10.86
CA ALA A 155 26.01 -7.37 10.50
C ALA A 155 26.08 -5.96 11.12
N LYS A 156 24.96 -5.25 11.29
CA LYS A 156 24.92 -3.99 12.04
C LYS A 156 25.23 -4.20 13.53
N GLY A 157 24.69 -5.26 14.13
CA GLY A 157 24.95 -5.62 15.52
C GLY A 157 26.41 -6.02 15.78
N GLU A 158 27.05 -6.73 14.85
CA GLU A 158 28.47 -7.07 14.91
C GLU A 158 29.35 -5.81 14.88
N ARG A 159 29.14 -4.92 13.91
CA ARG A 159 29.86 -3.64 13.82
C ARG A 159 29.72 -2.78 15.06
N LEU A 160 28.54 -2.74 15.68
CA LEU A 160 28.34 -1.99 16.92
C LEU A 160 29.18 -2.58 18.05
N ARG A 161 29.22 -3.91 18.20
CA ARG A 161 30.05 -4.57 19.23
C ARG A 161 31.54 -4.37 19.01
N GLU A 162 32.00 -4.34 17.77
CA GLU A 162 33.40 -4.05 17.43
C GLU A 162 33.80 -2.59 17.70
N SER A 163 32.83 -1.67 17.76
CA SER A 163 33.06 -0.25 18.02
C SER A 163 33.05 0.15 19.50
N LEU A 164 32.73 -0.79 20.40
CA LEU A 164 32.75 -0.61 21.86
C LEU A 164 34.11 -1.02 22.43
#